data_AF-X1BUE3-F1
#
_entry.id   AF-X1BUE3-F1
#
_cell.length_a   1.000
_cell.length_b   1.000
_cell.length_c   1.000
_cell.angle_alpha   90.00
_cell.angle_beta   90.00
_cell.angle_gamma   90.00
#
_symmetry.space_group_name_H-M   'P 1'
#
loop_
_entity.id
_entity.type
_entity.pdbx_description
1 polymer ?
#
loop_
_entity_poly.entity_id
_entity_poly.type
_entity_poly.pdbx_seq_one_letter_code
_entity_poly.pdbx_strand_id
1 'polypeptide(L)'
;MNINVQSAEENDYQPTSLELTPHDPISITSDSDFEVFLGSGTEEDPYVIEGYSITTTSSNGIYITYTTKYFIVRNCYVDAEEIGIYISNVADGTATVIKNTCSNNKWGIGLSSSGSSTVINNTCNNNSINGIYLEDSGSATVANNTFTNCGLEIYENSIDAYLSYTVENNWVYLPF
;
A
#
# COMPACT_ATOMS: atom_id res chain seq x y z
N MET A 1 2.12 -39.20 -11.14
CA MET A 1 2.33 -38.00 -11.98
C MET A 1 0.98 -37.32 -12.06
N ASN A 2 0.69 -36.45 -11.08
CA ASN A 2 -0.57 -35.73 -11.05
C ASN A 2 -0.32 -34.41 -11.76
N ILE A 3 -0.76 -34.34 -13.01
CA ILE A 3 -0.86 -33.08 -13.72
C ILE A 3 -2.18 -32.47 -13.25
N ASN A 4 -2.10 -31.55 -12.30
CA ASN A 4 -3.17 -30.58 -12.08
C ASN A 4 -3.04 -29.55 -13.19
N VAL A 5 -3.92 -29.64 -14.19
CA VAL A 5 -4.21 -28.52 -15.07
C VAL A 5 -5.25 -27.67 -14.33
N GLN A 6 -4.79 -26.71 -13.53
CA GLN A 6 -5.62 -25.57 -13.17
C GLN A 6 -5.54 -24.56 -14.32
N SER A 7 -6.69 -24.15 -14.83
CA SER A 7 -6.83 -23.06 -15.79
C SER A 7 -6.21 -21.78 -15.22
N ALA A 8 -5.54 -21.01 -16.08
CA ALA A 8 -5.03 -19.69 -15.75
C ALA A 8 -6.16 -18.76 -15.28
N GLU A 9 -5.89 -17.98 -14.23
CA GLU A 9 -6.50 -16.68 -13.91
C GLU A 9 -7.99 -16.63 -13.49
N GLU A 10 -8.25 -16.98 -12.23
CA GLU A 10 -9.35 -16.38 -11.43
C GLU A 10 -8.69 -15.98 -10.09
N ASN A 11 -8.33 -14.76 -9.69
CA ASN A 11 -8.58 -13.39 -10.13
C ASN A 11 -7.35 -12.53 -9.75
N ASP A 12 -6.41 -12.29 -10.68
CA ASP A 12 -5.35 -11.27 -10.55
C ASP A 12 -5.72 -9.97 -11.28
N TYR A 13 -7.02 -9.76 -11.51
CA TYR A 13 -7.52 -8.56 -12.16
C TYR A 13 -7.30 -7.34 -11.25
N GLN A 14 -6.41 -6.45 -11.68
CA GLN A 14 -6.23 -5.11 -11.11
C GLN A 14 -7.01 -4.13 -11.99
N PRO A 15 -7.96 -3.36 -11.43
CA PRO A 15 -8.74 -2.40 -12.21
C PRO A 15 -7.82 -1.32 -12.79
N THR A 16 -8.07 -0.96 -14.05
CA THR A 16 -7.38 0.16 -14.70
C THR A 16 -7.88 1.48 -14.12
N SER A 17 -7.09 2.55 -14.23
CA SER A 17 -7.47 3.87 -13.71
C SER A 17 -8.78 4.42 -14.30
N LEU A 18 -9.21 3.93 -15.46
CA LEU A 18 -10.47 4.32 -16.13
C LEU A 18 -11.71 3.64 -15.54
N GLU A 19 -11.54 2.53 -14.81
CA GLU A 19 -12.61 1.78 -14.17
C GLU A 19 -12.85 2.24 -12.72
N LEU A 20 -11.98 3.13 -12.23
CA LEU A 20 -11.98 3.65 -10.87
C LEU A 20 -12.64 5.02 -10.80
N THR A 21 -13.15 5.38 -9.62
CA THR A 21 -13.81 6.67 -9.37
C THR A 21 -12.76 7.75 -9.18
N PRO A 22 -12.75 8.83 -10.00
CA PRO A 22 -11.84 9.96 -9.76
C PRO A 22 -12.06 10.57 -8.38
N HIS A 23 -10.97 10.86 -7.66
CA HIS A 23 -11.02 11.48 -6.34
C HIS A 23 -9.85 12.43 -6.14
N ASP A 24 -10.08 13.52 -5.40
CA ASP A 24 -9.02 14.41 -4.95
C ASP A 24 -8.06 13.69 -3.98
N PRO A 25 -6.87 14.22 -3.67
CA PRO A 25 -6.02 13.61 -2.64
C PRO A 25 -6.75 13.41 -1.31
N ILE A 26 -6.50 12.28 -0.65
CA ILE A 26 -7.11 11.92 0.63
C ILE A 26 -6.11 12.19 1.75
N SER A 27 -6.54 12.88 2.79
CA SER A 27 -5.75 13.14 3.99
C SER A 27 -6.53 12.76 5.23
N ILE A 28 -6.04 11.77 5.96
CA ILE A 28 -6.52 11.36 7.28
C ILE A 28 -5.43 11.75 8.28
N THR A 29 -5.76 12.68 9.17
CA THR A 29 -4.84 13.20 10.20
C THR A 29 -5.31 12.90 11.62
N SER A 30 -6.47 12.24 11.74
CA SER A 30 -7.09 11.84 13.00
C SER A 30 -8.17 10.77 12.76
N ASP A 31 -8.60 10.10 13.83
CA ASP A 31 -9.68 9.12 13.79
C ASP A 31 -10.99 9.66 13.18
N SER A 32 -11.33 10.94 13.37
CA SER A 32 -12.57 11.53 12.88
C SER A 32 -12.57 11.75 11.36
N ASP A 33 -11.39 11.89 10.74
CA ASP A 33 -11.29 12.11 9.29
C ASP A 33 -11.75 10.88 8.49
N PHE A 34 -11.79 9.71 9.14
CA PHE A 34 -12.30 8.47 8.54
C PHE A 34 -13.83 8.39 8.48
N GLU A 35 -14.58 9.20 9.23
CA GLU A 35 -16.04 9.03 9.38
C GLU A 35 -16.84 9.20 8.07
N VAL A 36 -16.20 9.71 7.02
CA VAL A 36 -16.77 9.81 5.66
C VAL A 36 -16.66 8.52 4.85
N PHE A 37 -15.85 7.56 5.31
CA PHE A 37 -15.63 6.26 4.68
C PHE A 37 -16.47 5.17 5.34
N LEU A 38 -16.69 4.07 4.63
CA LEU A 38 -17.41 2.91 5.15
C LEU A 38 -16.61 2.24 6.28
N GLY A 39 -17.32 1.61 7.23
CA GLY A 39 -16.76 0.92 8.39
C GLY A 39 -16.87 1.73 9.67
N SER A 40 -16.40 1.15 10.78
CA SER A 40 -16.37 1.79 12.11
C SER A 40 -14.96 1.87 12.71
N GLY A 41 -13.97 1.33 11.99
CA GLY A 41 -12.56 1.37 12.38
C GLY A 41 -12.17 0.34 13.44
N THR A 42 -12.98 -0.71 13.62
CA THR A 42 -12.62 -1.88 14.44
C THR A 42 -11.96 -2.96 13.57
N GLU A 43 -11.33 -3.96 14.18
CA GLU A 43 -10.71 -5.06 13.42
C GLU A 43 -11.72 -5.82 12.55
N GLU A 44 -12.93 -6.05 13.07
CA GLU A 44 -13.99 -6.74 12.35
C GLU A 44 -14.71 -5.85 11.32
N ASP A 45 -14.60 -4.53 11.44
CA ASP A 45 -15.27 -3.54 10.60
C ASP A 45 -14.37 -2.31 10.36
N PRO A 46 -13.24 -2.51 9.64
CA PRO A 46 -12.25 -1.46 9.42
C PRO A 46 -12.79 -0.37 8.50
N TYR A 47 -12.24 0.83 8.59
CA TYR A 47 -12.53 1.87 7.60
C TYR A 47 -12.01 1.47 6.22
N VAL A 48 -12.75 1.76 5.15
CA VAL A 48 -12.40 1.32 3.79
C VAL A 48 -12.25 2.51 2.85
N ILE A 49 -11.04 2.69 2.34
CA ILE A 49 -10.73 3.57 1.20
C ILE A 49 -10.57 2.65 -0.02
N GLU A 50 -11.54 2.70 -0.93
CA GLU A 50 -11.61 1.75 -2.04
C GLU A 50 -12.04 2.37 -3.37
N GLY A 51 -11.41 1.91 -4.45
CA GLY A 51 -11.94 2.11 -5.80
C GLY A 51 -11.68 3.51 -6.36
N TYR A 52 -10.67 4.23 -5.84
CA TYR A 52 -10.37 5.59 -6.25
C TYR A 52 -9.21 5.68 -7.24
N SER A 53 -9.33 6.61 -8.19
CA SER A 53 -8.26 7.06 -9.08
C SER A 53 -7.85 8.46 -8.64
N ILE A 54 -6.64 8.59 -8.10
CA ILE A 54 -6.12 9.83 -7.53
C ILE A 54 -4.91 10.25 -8.34
N THR A 55 -4.98 11.46 -8.91
CA THR A 55 -3.87 12.07 -9.65
C THR A 55 -3.56 13.46 -9.09
N THR A 56 -2.33 13.70 -8.66
CA THR A 56 -1.91 14.99 -8.08
C THR A 56 -0.47 15.32 -8.44
N THR A 57 -0.16 16.60 -8.60
CA THR A 57 1.19 17.09 -8.97
C THR A 57 1.82 17.98 -7.89
N SER A 58 1.29 17.95 -6.67
CA SER A 58 1.73 18.87 -5.61
C SER A 58 1.73 18.27 -4.20
N SER A 59 1.48 16.97 -4.06
CA SER A 59 1.23 16.32 -2.76
C SER A 59 1.41 14.82 -2.81
N ASN A 60 1.27 14.16 -1.65
CA ASN A 60 0.94 12.74 -1.57
C ASN A 60 -0.47 12.49 -2.13
N GLY A 61 -0.74 11.27 -2.58
CA GLY A 61 -2.07 10.88 -3.07
C GLY A 61 -3.03 10.51 -1.95
N ILE A 62 -2.66 9.50 -1.14
CA ILE A 62 -3.37 9.10 0.07
C ILE A 62 -2.40 9.23 1.23
N TYR A 63 -2.72 10.09 2.20
CA TYR A 63 -1.92 10.27 3.40
C TYR A 63 -2.75 9.93 4.65
N ILE A 64 -2.24 9.01 5.47
CA ILE A 64 -2.89 8.56 6.70
C ILE A 64 -1.91 8.66 7.86
N THR A 65 -2.29 9.40 8.89
CA THR A 65 -1.47 9.58 10.08
C THR A 65 -2.28 9.76 11.35
N TYR A 66 -1.65 9.48 12.50
CA TYR A 66 -2.19 9.70 13.84
C TYR A 66 -3.58 9.09 14.05
N THR A 67 -3.72 7.82 13.69
CA THR A 67 -4.95 7.04 13.90
C THR A 67 -4.67 5.79 14.73
N THR A 68 -5.68 5.39 15.50
CA THR A 68 -5.71 4.10 16.21
C THR A 68 -6.71 3.12 15.60
N LYS A 69 -7.38 3.53 14.52
CA LYS A 69 -8.45 2.77 13.87
C LYS A 69 -7.88 1.79 12.86
N TYR A 70 -8.54 0.64 12.74
CA TYR A 70 -8.26 -0.30 11.66
C TYR A 70 -8.76 0.26 10.34
N PHE A 71 -7.94 0.15 9.30
CA PHE A 71 -8.30 0.63 7.97
C PHE A 71 -7.72 -0.25 6.86
N ILE A 72 -8.41 -0.23 5.72
CA ILE A 72 -8.01 -0.89 4.48
C ILE A 72 -7.96 0.15 3.37
N VAL A 73 -6.81 0.26 2.70
CA VAL A 73 -6.67 0.95 1.42
C VAL A 73 -6.59 -0.11 0.34
N ARG A 74 -7.59 -0.17 -0.56
CA ARG A 74 -7.63 -1.20 -1.60
C ARG A 74 -8.14 -0.76 -2.96
N ASN A 75 -7.71 -1.46 -4.01
CA ASN A 75 -8.21 -1.25 -5.37
C ASN A 75 -8.13 0.23 -5.82
N CYS A 76 -7.11 0.97 -5.36
CA CYS A 76 -6.89 2.36 -5.76
C CYS A 76 -5.77 2.46 -6.79
N TYR A 77 -5.90 3.43 -7.69
CA TYR A 77 -4.83 3.90 -8.56
C TYR A 77 -4.33 5.25 -8.06
N VAL A 78 -3.03 5.37 -7.85
CA VAL A 78 -2.42 6.59 -7.31
C VAL A 78 -1.20 7.01 -8.12
N ASP A 79 -1.29 8.20 -8.70
CA ASP A 79 -0.24 8.91 -9.42
C ASP A 79 -0.06 10.30 -8.78
N ALA A 80 0.93 10.43 -7.91
CA ALA A 80 1.19 11.59 -7.08
C ALA A 80 2.62 12.10 -7.27
N GLU A 81 2.86 13.38 -6.97
CA GLU A 81 4.20 13.98 -7.10
C GLU A 81 5.23 13.37 -6.13
N GLU A 82 4.80 13.12 -4.88
CA GLU A 82 5.67 12.66 -3.80
C GLU A 82 5.45 11.17 -3.53
N ILE A 83 4.59 10.84 -2.55
CA ILE A 83 4.28 9.46 -2.19
C ILE A 83 2.86 9.12 -2.63
N GLY A 84 2.68 7.98 -3.31
CA GLY A 84 1.37 7.51 -3.70
C GLY A 84 0.48 7.27 -2.47
N ILE A 85 0.82 6.27 -1.67
CA ILE A 85 0.16 5.98 -0.39
C ILE A 85 1.17 6.11 0.73
N TYR A 86 0.94 7.04 1.65
CA TYR A 86 1.81 7.26 2.81
C TYR A 86 1.06 7.03 4.12
N ILE A 87 1.57 6.08 4.92
CA ILE A 87 1.05 5.72 6.24
C ILE A 87 2.13 6.03 7.27
N SER A 88 1.80 6.84 8.26
CA SER A 88 2.79 7.28 9.26
C SER A 88 2.20 7.41 10.64
N ASN A 89 2.89 6.91 11.68
CA ASN A 89 2.45 7.03 13.07
C ASN A 89 1.02 6.51 13.31
N VAL A 90 0.72 5.31 12.83
CA VAL A 90 -0.55 4.62 13.10
C VAL A 90 -0.34 3.50 14.12
N ALA A 91 -1.39 3.10 14.83
CA ALA A 91 -1.28 2.01 15.79
C ALA A 91 -0.89 0.68 15.11
N ASP A 92 -0.07 -0.12 15.78
CA ASP A 92 0.44 -1.38 15.23
C ASP A 92 -0.69 -2.32 14.79
N GLY A 93 -0.55 -2.93 13.62
CA GLY A 93 -1.48 -3.94 13.12
C GLY A 93 -2.79 -3.38 12.56
N THR A 94 -2.96 -2.05 12.54
CA THR A 94 -4.22 -1.43 12.08
C THR A 94 -4.29 -1.20 10.57
N ALA A 95 -3.14 -1.16 9.89
CA ALA A 95 -3.07 -0.79 8.49
C ALA A 95 -3.01 -2.00 7.55
N THR A 96 -3.92 -2.05 6.58
CA THR A 96 -3.87 -2.98 5.44
C THR A 96 -3.87 -2.22 4.11
N VAL A 97 -2.84 -2.43 3.29
CA VAL A 97 -2.69 -1.85 1.95
C VAL A 97 -2.64 -2.98 0.94
N ILE A 98 -3.71 -3.12 0.14
CA ILE A 98 -3.90 -4.30 -0.70
C ILE A 98 -4.44 -3.98 -2.10
N LYS A 99 -3.86 -4.59 -3.14
CA LYS A 99 -4.36 -4.44 -4.53
C LYS A 99 -4.44 -2.98 -5.00
N ASN A 100 -3.45 -2.17 -4.64
CA ASN A 100 -3.34 -0.81 -5.17
C ASN A 100 -2.30 -0.76 -6.29
N THR A 101 -2.50 0.16 -7.23
CA THR A 101 -1.53 0.51 -8.24
C THR A 101 -0.96 1.89 -7.94
N CYS A 102 0.29 1.96 -7.52
CA CYS A 102 1.00 3.23 -7.30
C CYS A 102 2.01 3.44 -8.42
N SER A 103 1.75 4.40 -9.30
CA SER A 103 2.56 4.62 -10.51
C SER A 103 3.09 6.05 -10.62
N ASN A 104 4.31 6.21 -11.16
CA ASN A 104 4.94 7.50 -11.46
C ASN A 104 5.18 8.44 -10.26
N ASN A 105 5.20 7.90 -9.04
CA ASN A 105 5.49 8.67 -7.83
C ASN A 105 7.00 8.78 -7.59
N LYS A 106 7.45 9.52 -6.57
CA LYS A 106 8.81 9.31 -6.04
C LYS A 106 8.87 8.01 -5.25
N TRP A 107 7.95 7.84 -4.30
CA TRP A 107 7.75 6.58 -3.59
C TRP A 107 6.33 6.06 -3.87
N GLY A 108 6.18 4.78 -4.19
CA GLY A 108 4.84 4.20 -4.42
C GLY A 108 4.03 4.13 -3.13
N ILE A 109 4.47 3.27 -2.20
CA ILE A 109 3.86 3.07 -0.89
C ILE A 109 4.94 3.28 0.19
N GLY A 110 4.69 4.17 1.15
CA GLY A 110 5.57 4.42 2.29
C GLY A 110 4.88 4.07 3.61
N LEU A 111 5.55 3.31 4.48
CA LEU A 111 5.16 3.15 5.88
C LEU A 111 6.30 3.66 6.78
N SER A 112 5.97 4.51 7.75
CA SER A 112 6.93 5.00 8.75
C SER A 112 6.33 4.92 10.15
N SER A 113 7.05 4.32 11.10
CA SER A 113 6.56 4.13 12.49
C SER A 113 5.15 3.50 12.52
N SER A 114 4.94 2.44 11.73
CA SER A 114 3.64 1.80 11.51
C SER A 114 3.78 0.28 11.52
N GLY A 115 4.12 -0.28 12.69
CA GLY A 115 4.47 -1.68 12.85
C GLY A 115 3.32 -2.66 12.59
N SER A 116 3.66 -3.92 12.36
CA SER A 116 2.70 -5.02 12.12
C SER A 116 1.68 -4.77 11.00
N SER A 117 1.94 -3.81 10.11
CA SER A 117 1.07 -3.49 8.97
C SER A 117 1.15 -4.55 7.87
N THR A 118 0.10 -4.65 7.05
CA THR A 118 0.04 -5.59 5.92
C THR A 118 0.08 -4.85 4.58
N VAL A 119 1.06 -5.13 3.74
CA VAL A 119 1.23 -4.54 2.39
C VAL A 119 1.35 -5.65 1.35
N ILE A 120 0.22 -6.00 0.72
CA ILE A 120 0.15 -7.20 -0.13
C ILE A 120 -0.53 -7.00 -1.48
N ASN A 121 -0.11 -7.76 -2.49
CA ASN A 121 -0.72 -7.74 -3.84
C ASN A 121 -0.77 -6.34 -4.49
N ASN A 122 0.16 -5.44 -4.16
CA ASN A 122 0.21 -4.11 -4.77
C ASN A 122 1.12 -4.12 -6.00
N THR A 123 0.82 -3.23 -6.93
CA THR A 123 1.63 -2.99 -8.13
C THR A 123 2.26 -1.61 -8.04
N CYS A 124 3.58 -1.56 -8.04
CA CYS A 124 4.36 -0.32 -8.04
C CYS A 124 5.10 -0.17 -9.37
N ASN A 125 4.81 0.88 -10.13
CA ASN A 125 5.38 1.07 -11.47
C ASN A 125 6.05 2.43 -11.62
N ASN A 126 7.28 2.45 -12.14
CA ASN A 126 8.00 3.67 -12.50
C ASN A 126 8.09 4.70 -11.36
N ASN A 127 8.12 4.24 -10.11
CA ASN A 127 8.33 5.12 -8.97
C ASN A 127 9.83 5.45 -8.89
N SER A 128 10.18 6.73 -8.93
CA SER A 128 11.54 7.18 -9.24
C SER A 128 12.57 6.97 -8.13
N ILE A 129 12.14 6.67 -6.89
CA ILE A 129 13.00 6.33 -5.76
C ILE A 129 12.76 4.87 -5.35
N ASN A 130 11.58 4.54 -4.83
CA ASN A 130 11.21 3.16 -4.49
C ASN A 130 9.75 2.87 -4.81
N GLY A 131 9.44 1.60 -5.04
CA GLY A 131 8.05 1.14 -5.13
C GLY A 131 7.43 1.07 -3.74
N ILE A 132 8.09 0.38 -2.81
CA ILE A 132 7.68 0.28 -1.41
C ILE A 132 8.87 0.68 -0.52
N TYR A 133 8.62 1.52 0.48
CA TYR A 133 9.60 1.92 1.48
C TYR A 133 9.02 1.74 2.89
N LEU A 134 9.80 1.12 3.78
CA LEU A 134 9.42 0.86 5.17
C LEU A 134 10.50 1.43 6.08
N GLU A 135 10.07 2.20 7.08
CA GLU A 135 10.94 2.83 8.09
C GLU A 135 10.39 2.56 9.49
N ASP A 136 11.22 2.01 10.38
CA ASP A 136 10.87 1.76 11.79
C ASP A 136 9.47 1.12 11.93
N SER A 137 9.16 0.15 11.05
CA SER A 137 7.83 -0.47 10.88
C SER A 137 7.90 -1.98 11.07
N GLY A 138 8.67 -2.40 12.09
CA GLY A 138 8.92 -3.79 12.42
C GLY A 138 7.68 -4.68 12.43
N SER A 139 7.88 -5.95 12.12
CA SER A 139 6.84 -6.98 12.03
C SER A 139 5.80 -6.78 10.92
N ALA A 140 6.00 -5.83 9.99
CA ALA A 140 5.14 -5.70 8.82
C ALA A 140 5.27 -6.91 7.87
N THR A 141 4.18 -7.22 7.19
CA THR A 141 4.10 -8.23 6.13
C THR A 141 4.10 -7.56 4.77
N VAL A 142 5.05 -7.94 3.91
CA VAL A 142 5.21 -7.44 2.54
C VAL A 142 5.19 -8.62 1.58
N ALA A 143 4.06 -8.89 0.95
CA ALA A 143 3.88 -10.13 0.19
C ALA A 143 3.22 -9.93 -1.18
N ASN A 144 3.66 -10.69 -2.18
CA ASN A 144 3.03 -10.74 -3.50
C ASN A 144 2.94 -9.37 -4.21
N ASN A 145 3.87 -8.45 -3.93
CA ASN A 145 3.89 -7.16 -4.61
C ASN A 145 4.72 -7.26 -5.90
N THR A 146 4.28 -6.53 -6.93
CA THR A 146 4.93 -6.44 -8.23
C THR A 146 5.57 -5.06 -8.39
N PHE A 147 6.84 -5.04 -8.78
CA PHE A 147 7.62 -3.83 -9.00
C PHE A 147 8.08 -3.78 -10.46
N THR A 148 7.77 -2.69 -11.16
CA THR A 148 8.32 -2.41 -12.49
C THR A 148 9.13 -1.12 -12.42
N ASN A 149 10.41 -1.17 -12.79
CA ASN A 149 11.32 -0.01 -12.75
C ASN A 149 11.41 0.66 -11.37
N CYS A 150 11.24 -0.10 -10.29
CA CYS A 150 11.38 0.33 -8.90
C CYS A 150 11.60 -0.91 -8.01
N GLY A 151 11.67 -0.76 -6.69
CA GLY A 151 11.91 -1.87 -5.76
C GLY A 151 11.37 -1.67 -4.35
N LEU A 152 11.81 -2.54 -3.44
CA LEU A 152 11.51 -2.51 -2.01
C LEU A 152 12.74 -2.04 -1.24
N GLU A 153 12.56 -1.08 -0.33
CA GLU A 153 13.56 -0.67 0.65
C GLU A 153 13.02 -0.80 2.07
N ILE A 154 13.84 -1.31 2.99
CA ILE A 154 13.55 -1.45 4.42
C ILE A 154 14.68 -0.79 5.20
N TYR A 155 14.34 0.20 6.02
CA TYR A 155 15.25 0.92 6.89
C TYR A 155 14.90 0.67 8.36
N GLU A 156 15.85 0.11 9.11
CA GLU A 156 15.68 -0.27 10.50
C GLU A 156 16.93 0.02 11.33
N ASN A 157 16.71 0.40 12.59
CA ASN A 157 17.77 0.77 13.52
C ASN A 157 18.33 -0.41 14.34
N SER A 158 17.74 -1.59 14.23
CA SER A 158 18.22 -2.81 14.90
C SER A 158 18.05 -4.06 14.03
N ILE A 159 18.90 -5.05 14.28
CA ILE A 159 18.83 -6.34 13.58
C ILE A 159 17.54 -7.10 13.92
N ASP A 160 17.08 -7.02 15.17
CA ASP A 160 15.86 -7.68 15.62
C ASP A 160 14.63 -7.11 14.91
N ALA A 161 14.58 -5.78 14.74
CA ALA A 161 13.53 -5.14 13.96
C ALA A 161 13.59 -5.55 12.49
N TYR A 162 14.77 -5.55 11.87
CA TYR A 162 14.94 -5.99 10.47
C TYR A 162 14.52 -7.45 10.24
N LEU A 163 14.87 -8.35 11.17
CA LEU A 163 14.53 -9.78 11.07
C LEU A 163 13.06 -10.08 11.42
N SER A 164 12.31 -9.11 11.93
CA SER A 164 10.90 -9.28 12.28
C SER A 164 9.94 -9.21 11.09
N TYR A 165 10.38 -8.66 9.96
CA TYR A 165 9.56 -8.54 8.74
C TYR A 165 9.26 -9.90 8.11
N THR A 166 8.06 -10.03 7.56
CA THR A 166 7.73 -11.13 6.65
C THR A 166 7.75 -10.59 5.21
N VAL A 167 8.76 -10.96 4.43
CA VAL A 167 8.92 -10.53 3.02
C VAL A 167 8.90 -11.75 2.11
N GLU A 168 7.83 -11.93 1.36
CA GLU A 168 7.64 -13.15 0.55
C GLU A 168 7.02 -12.87 -0.83
N ASN A 169 7.40 -13.67 -1.82
CA ASN A 169 6.75 -13.70 -3.15
C ASN A 169 6.66 -12.32 -3.86
N ASN A 170 7.60 -11.42 -3.61
CA ASN A 170 7.66 -10.12 -4.29
C ASN A 170 8.45 -10.24 -5.60
N TRP A 171 7.99 -9.60 -6.67
CA TRP A 171 8.54 -9.72 -8.03
C TRP A 171 9.05 -8.37 -8.54
N VAL A 172 10.31 -8.32 -8.97
CA VAL A 172 10.92 -7.12 -9.56
C VAL A 172 11.19 -7.34 -11.05
N TYR A 173 10.61 -6.50 -11.89
CA TYR A 173 10.81 -6.46 -13.33
C TYR A 173 11.66 -5.22 -13.69
N LEU A 174 12.81 -5.47 -14.30
CA LEU A 174 13.71 -4.44 -14.83
C LEU A 174 13.38 -4.14 -16.30
N PRO A 175 13.63 -2.92 -16.80
CA PRO A 175 13.43 -2.62 -18.21
C PRO A 175 14.48 -3.35 -19.05
N PHE A 176 14.09 -3.77 -20.27
CA PHE A 176 15.00 -4.30 -21.28
C PHE A 176 15.86 -3.20 -21.91
#